data_AF-A0A7C8CIE3-F1
#
_entry.id   AF-A0A7C8CIE3-F1
#
_cell.length_a   1.000
_cell.length_b   1.000
_cell.length_c   1.000
_cell.angle_alpha   90.00
_cell.angle_beta   90.00
_cell.angle_gamma   90.00
#
_symmetry.space_group_name_H-M   'P 1'
#
loop_
_entity.id
_entity.type
_entity.pdbx_description
1 polymer ?
#
loop_
_entity_poly.entity_id
_entity_poly.type
_entity_poly.pdbx_seq_one_letter_code
_entity_poly.pdbx_strand_id
1 'polypeptide(L)'
;MRLLKRTVARRSAFFHPAVAGPPDRIGSSAVDRVPGQNDAGSLSSFRGWARVALGVTAALSIAAPMRSFADCTGRCAGWEAVEEYNGTNPDLPKTVVEAVKFEQAIDDHSATWITDFSWSDDNAWERDFKESAQSGTDKLWVDDVDLVLFAGHGNSSGIFFGVNQGDLQAHWNESTLGDKDLEWLILDACQVLKNDASKWNRWGWPVFEGLHYILGYSTNTFDKDSRGEDFIKYAMQYGWRVKSAWIKATILSESGTTAAYMRADSATSNTYEDHLWGFGFTSSDPDNPDTLYYLSWSTD
;
A
#
# COMPACT_ATOMS: atom_id res chain seq x y z
N MET A 1 -6.52 68.65 28.47
CA MET A 1 -7.22 67.70 29.36
C MET A 1 -7.54 66.44 28.55
N ARG A 2 -7.02 65.31 29.04
CA ARG A 2 -7.31 63.90 28.72
C ARG A 2 -7.01 63.31 27.32
N LEU A 3 -6.04 62.39 27.39
CA LEU A 3 -5.74 61.26 26.51
C LEU A 3 -6.98 60.46 26.10
N LEU A 4 -6.93 59.93 24.87
CA LEU A 4 -7.55 58.66 24.52
C LEU A 4 -6.55 57.80 23.75
N LYS A 5 -6.06 56.75 24.43
CA LYS A 5 -5.32 55.61 23.86
C LYS A 5 -6.28 54.79 22.99
N ARG A 6 -5.85 54.39 21.79
CA ARG A 6 -6.40 53.22 21.09
C ARG A 6 -5.28 52.25 20.75
N THR A 7 -5.48 51.04 21.23
CA THR A 7 -4.62 49.86 21.17
C THR A 7 -4.51 49.32 19.75
N VAL A 8 -3.29 48.99 19.34
CA VAL A 8 -2.99 48.23 18.11
C VAL A 8 -3.24 46.75 18.39
N ALA A 9 -4.17 46.13 17.66
CA ALA A 9 -4.22 44.69 17.52
C ALA A 9 -3.64 44.32 16.15
N ARG A 10 -2.40 43.81 16.12
CA ARG A 10 -1.84 43.16 14.94
C ARG A 10 -2.46 41.76 14.86
N ARG A 11 -3.33 41.54 13.87
CA ARG A 11 -3.62 40.20 13.37
C ARG A 11 -2.46 39.82 12.44
N SER A 12 -1.68 38.84 12.85
CA SER A 12 -0.74 38.14 11.97
C SER A 12 -1.56 37.34 10.97
N ALA A 13 -1.64 37.82 9.74
CA ALA A 13 -2.15 37.02 8.63
C ALA A 13 -1.09 35.97 8.29
N PHE A 14 -1.34 34.72 8.64
CA PHE A 14 -0.64 33.58 8.06
C PHE A 14 -0.99 33.54 6.57
N PHE A 15 -0.07 34.01 5.73
CA PHE A 15 -0.09 33.73 4.31
C PHE A 15 0.14 32.21 4.15
N HIS A 16 -0.91 31.47 3.81
CA HIS A 16 -0.74 30.16 3.21
C HIS A 16 -0.29 30.39 1.76
N PRO A 17 0.85 29.86 1.31
CA PRO A 17 1.16 29.83 -0.11
C PRO A 17 0.09 28.99 -0.83
N ALA A 18 -0.33 29.45 -2.00
CA ALA A 18 -1.22 28.70 -2.87
C ALA A 18 -0.54 27.37 -3.25
N VAL A 19 -1.02 26.27 -2.69
CA VAL A 19 -0.61 24.91 -3.08
C VAL A 19 -1.23 24.66 -4.46
N ALA A 20 -0.39 24.35 -5.45
CA ALA A 20 -0.87 23.94 -6.76
C ALA A 20 -1.80 22.72 -6.59
N GLY A 21 -2.98 22.77 -7.20
CA GLY A 21 -3.92 21.65 -7.16
C GLY A 21 -3.33 20.36 -7.77
N PRO A 22 -3.94 19.20 -7.50
CA PRO A 22 -3.47 17.92 -8.01
C PRO A 22 -3.31 17.95 -9.54
N PRO A 23 -2.32 17.24 -10.09
CA PRO A 23 -2.15 17.13 -11.54
C PRO A 23 -3.28 16.26 -12.11
N ASP A 24 -4.41 16.90 -12.46
CA ASP A 24 -5.52 16.21 -13.13
C ASP A 24 -5.23 15.92 -14.63
N ARG A 25 -4.05 16.31 -15.14
CA ARG A 25 -3.65 16.09 -16.53
C ARG A 25 -2.20 15.65 -16.65
N ILE A 26 -1.97 14.35 -16.52
CA ILE A 26 -0.83 13.72 -17.19
C ILE A 26 -1.25 13.40 -18.62
N GLY A 27 -0.37 13.67 -19.59
CA GLY A 27 -0.61 13.40 -21.01
C GLY A 27 -1.12 11.98 -21.20
N SER A 28 -2.21 11.84 -21.95
CA SER A 28 -2.99 10.60 -22.07
C SER A 28 -2.13 9.39 -22.47
N SER A 29 -1.66 8.61 -21.50
CA SER A 29 -1.58 7.17 -21.67
C SER A 29 -3.01 6.63 -21.50
N ALA A 30 -3.41 5.73 -22.38
CA ALA A 30 -4.74 5.14 -22.33
C ALA A 30 -4.90 4.38 -21.00
N VAL A 31 -5.99 4.65 -20.28
CA VAL A 31 -6.44 3.76 -19.20
C VAL A 31 -7.01 2.52 -19.88
N ASP A 32 -6.41 1.36 -19.65
CA ASP A 32 -6.99 0.11 -20.11
C ASP A 32 -8.11 -0.29 -19.13
N ARG A 33 -9.27 -0.70 -19.66
CA ARG A 33 -10.42 -1.19 -18.88
C ARG A 33 -10.83 -2.56 -19.37
N VAL A 34 -11.06 -3.50 -18.46
CA VAL A 34 -11.58 -4.84 -18.78
C VAL A 34 -12.73 -5.19 -17.83
N PRO A 35 -13.91 -5.61 -18.34
CA PRO A 35 -15.00 -6.18 -17.53
C PRO A 35 -14.70 -7.62 -17.06
N GLY A 36 -15.25 -8.03 -15.92
CA GLY A 36 -15.03 -9.36 -15.32
C GLY A 36 -15.54 -10.55 -16.15
N GLN A 37 -14.86 -11.69 -16.01
CA GLN A 37 -15.28 -13.01 -16.54
C GLN A 37 -15.85 -13.86 -15.39
N ASN A 38 -17.15 -14.12 -15.40
CA ASN A 38 -17.81 -14.93 -14.37
C ASN A 38 -17.79 -16.42 -14.77
N ASP A 39 -16.95 -17.23 -14.13
CA ASP A 39 -17.08 -18.70 -14.17
C ASP A 39 -16.80 -19.30 -12.78
N ALA A 40 -17.86 -19.71 -12.08
CA ALA A 40 -17.80 -20.37 -10.78
C ALA A 40 -18.12 -21.87 -10.90
N GLY A 41 -17.14 -22.72 -10.57
CA GLY A 41 -17.29 -24.15 -10.35
C GLY A 41 -16.77 -24.54 -8.97
N SER A 42 -17.68 -24.79 -8.02
CA SER A 42 -17.37 -25.21 -6.65
C SER A 42 -16.92 -26.67 -6.59
N LEU A 43 -16.03 -27.05 -5.64
CA LEU A 43 -16.13 -28.33 -4.91
C LEU A 43 -15.35 -28.34 -3.56
N SER A 44 -16.12 -28.47 -2.47
CA SER A 44 -15.97 -29.35 -1.29
C SER A 44 -14.69 -29.43 -0.42
N SER A 45 -14.82 -28.91 0.81
CA SER A 45 -14.59 -29.49 2.15
C SER A 45 -13.52 -30.56 2.41
N PHE A 46 -12.68 -30.37 3.45
CA PHE A 46 -12.24 -31.42 4.40
C PHE A 46 -11.86 -30.85 5.79
N ARG A 47 -11.97 -31.69 6.83
CA ARG A 47 -11.93 -31.38 8.29
C ARG A 47 -10.63 -31.87 8.97
N GLY A 48 -10.20 -31.14 10.03
CA GLY A 48 -9.47 -31.62 11.25
C GLY A 48 -7.99 -31.98 11.06
N TRP A 49 -7.04 -31.70 11.97
CA TRP A 49 -6.97 -31.99 13.41
C TRP A 49 -5.89 -31.14 14.13
N ALA A 50 -5.88 -31.22 15.46
CA ALA A 50 -5.22 -30.35 16.44
C ALA A 50 -3.73 -30.64 16.79
N ARG A 51 -3.04 -29.55 17.18
CA ARG A 51 -2.03 -29.33 18.26
C ARG A 51 -0.83 -30.26 18.44
N VAL A 52 0.37 -29.68 18.50
CA VAL A 52 1.36 -29.85 19.61
C VAL A 52 2.17 -28.56 19.78
N ALA A 53 2.28 -28.06 21.01
CA ALA A 53 3.18 -26.97 21.39
C ALA A 53 4.41 -27.54 22.10
N LEU A 54 5.61 -27.10 21.72
CA LEU A 54 6.82 -27.27 22.53
C LEU A 54 7.60 -25.95 22.56
N GLY A 55 7.88 -25.50 23.78
CA GLY A 55 8.54 -24.23 24.05
C GLY A 55 10.03 -24.25 23.75
N VAL A 56 10.54 -23.08 23.34
CA VAL A 56 11.96 -22.77 23.34
C VAL A 56 12.16 -21.41 23.98
N THR A 57 13.20 -21.38 24.80
CA THR A 57 13.69 -20.33 25.70
C THR A 57 13.94 -18.99 25.01
N ALA A 58 13.42 -17.92 25.62
CA ALA A 58 13.57 -16.54 25.19
C ALA A 58 15.03 -16.05 25.27
N ALA A 59 15.57 -15.61 24.13
CA ALA A 59 16.64 -14.63 24.08
C ALA A 59 16.02 -13.24 24.27
N LEU A 60 16.60 -12.44 25.15
CA LEU A 60 16.12 -11.11 25.48
C LEU A 60 16.55 -10.12 24.38
N SER A 61 15.77 -10.06 23.30
CA SER A 61 15.81 -8.93 22.37
C SER A 61 15.00 -7.79 22.97
N ILE A 62 15.48 -6.56 22.79
CA ILE A 62 14.82 -5.34 23.26
C ILE A 62 13.62 -5.10 22.33
N ALA A 63 12.55 -5.87 22.53
CA ALA A 63 11.30 -5.71 21.80
C ALA A 63 10.64 -4.40 22.25
N ALA A 64 10.49 -3.46 21.32
CA ALA A 64 9.46 -2.45 21.45
C ALA A 64 8.11 -3.19 21.69
N PRO A 65 7.22 -2.65 22.54
CA PRO A 65 5.97 -3.35 22.86
C PRO A 65 5.13 -3.52 21.58
N MET A 66 5.08 -4.76 21.08
CA MET A 66 4.16 -5.23 20.03
C MET A 66 2.73 -4.86 20.45
N ARG A 67 2.11 -3.93 19.72
CA ARG A 67 0.67 -3.72 19.75
C ARG A 67 0.08 -4.58 18.64
N SER A 68 -0.26 -5.83 18.93
CA SER A 68 -1.15 -6.57 18.03
C SER A 68 -2.59 -6.23 18.45
N PHE A 69 -3.24 -5.32 17.75
CA PHE A 69 -4.68 -5.16 17.87
C PHE A 69 -5.31 -5.97 16.74
N ALA A 70 -5.82 -7.16 17.08
CA ALA A 70 -6.72 -7.88 16.20
C ALA A 70 -7.86 -6.94 15.79
N ASP A 71 -8.01 -6.73 14.49
CA ASP A 71 -8.92 -5.75 13.87
C ASP A 71 -8.61 -4.32 14.33
N CYS A 72 -7.84 -3.63 13.51
CA CYS A 72 -7.64 -2.21 13.69
C CYS A 72 -8.94 -1.54 13.16
N THR A 73 -9.98 -1.49 14.00
CA THR A 73 -11.34 -1.02 13.63
C THR A 73 -11.42 0.49 13.28
N GLY A 74 -10.33 1.10 12.83
CA GLY A 74 -10.06 2.52 12.77
C GLY A 74 -9.55 2.94 11.41
N ARG A 75 -8.45 3.70 11.38
CA ARG A 75 -7.75 4.06 10.16
C ARG A 75 -6.31 3.68 10.40
N CYS A 76 -5.80 2.74 9.65
CA CYS A 76 -4.55 2.10 9.94
C CYS A 76 -3.73 1.92 8.70
N ALA A 77 -2.42 1.95 8.92
CA ALA A 77 -1.49 1.46 7.95
C ALA A 77 -0.65 0.33 8.52
N GLY A 78 -0.06 -0.42 7.61
CA GLY A 78 1.04 -1.32 7.90
C GLY A 78 2.16 -1.13 6.90
N TRP A 79 3.34 -1.60 7.23
CA TRP A 79 4.41 -1.69 6.24
C TRP A 79 5.30 -2.90 6.44
N GLU A 80 5.80 -3.42 5.32
CA GLU A 80 6.88 -4.38 5.28
C GLU A 80 8.00 -3.90 4.35
N ALA A 81 9.25 -4.06 4.79
CA ALA A 81 10.40 -3.68 3.97
C ALA A 81 11.53 -4.69 4.07
N VAL A 82 12.21 -4.94 2.96
CA VAL A 82 13.31 -5.91 2.90
C VAL A 82 14.55 -5.23 2.34
N GLU A 83 15.48 -4.91 3.24
CA GLU A 83 16.81 -4.39 2.91
C GLU A 83 17.80 -5.54 2.77
N GLU A 84 17.81 -6.47 3.73
CA GLU A 84 18.72 -7.62 3.76
C GLU A 84 18.06 -8.87 3.12
N TYR A 85 18.64 -9.37 2.02
CA TYR A 85 18.11 -10.55 1.32
C TYR A 85 18.86 -11.84 1.63
N ASN A 86 19.79 -11.82 2.58
CA ASN A 86 20.53 -13.00 3.04
C ASN A 86 21.18 -13.82 1.91
N GLY A 87 21.60 -13.14 0.83
CA GLY A 87 22.22 -13.75 -0.34
C GLY A 87 21.25 -14.37 -1.36
N THR A 88 19.93 -14.26 -1.16
CA THR A 88 18.91 -14.69 -2.14
C THR A 88 18.74 -13.68 -3.29
N ASN A 89 18.93 -12.40 -2.99
CA ASN A 89 18.96 -11.27 -3.93
C ASN A 89 19.99 -10.22 -3.45
N PRO A 90 20.34 -9.21 -4.27
CA PRO A 90 21.14 -8.07 -3.81
C PRO A 90 20.39 -7.23 -2.78
N ASP A 91 21.08 -6.74 -1.75
CA ASP A 91 20.49 -5.89 -0.71
C ASP A 91 20.02 -4.53 -1.26
N LEU A 92 18.99 -3.97 -0.63
CA LEU A 92 18.33 -2.71 -0.99
C LEU A 92 18.36 -1.72 0.21
N PRO A 93 19.47 -0.98 0.40
CA PRO A 93 19.79 -0.24 1.63
C PRO A 93 18.88 0.97 1.94
N LYS A 94 17.81 1.19 1.18
CA LYS A 94 16.88 2.30 1.41
C LYS A 94 15.45 1.87 1.65
N THR A 95 15.11 0.61 1.43
CA THR A 95 13.73 0.11 1.59
C THR A 95 13.22 0.26 3.02
N VAL A 96 14.02 -0.10 4.01
CA VAL A 96 13.66 0.08 5.44
C VAL A 96 13.60 1.56 5.80
N VAL A 97 14.53 2.37 5.28
CA VAL A 97 14.52 3.84 5.49
C VAL A 97 13.24 4.47 4.91
N GLU A 98 12.82 4.01 3.73
CA GLU A 98 11.58 4.44 3.09
C GLU A 98 10.36 4.15 3.96
N ALA A 99 10.25 2.90 4.43
CA ALA A 99 9.08 2.47 5.19
C ALA A 99 8.98 3.18 6.55
N VAL A 100 10.11 3.44 7.21
CA VAL A 100 10.16 4.27 8.42
C VAL A 100 9.71 5.71 8.14
N LYS A 101 10.09 6.29 6.99
CA LYS A 101 9.63 7.65 6.63
C LYS A 101 8.16 7.69 6.22
N PHE A 102 7.64 6.61 5.62
CA PHE A 102 6.21 6.43 5.38
C PHE A 102 5.43 6.46 6.71
N GLU A 103 5.85 5.68 7.71
CA GLU A 103 5.26 5.69 9.05
C GLU A 103 5.35 7.07 9.71
N GLN A 104 6.53 7.69 9.72
CA GLN A 104 6.70 9.02 10.30
C GLN A 104 5.79 10.07 9.63
N ALA A 105 5.60 9.98 8.31
CA ALA A 105 4.72 10.89 7.59
C ALA A 105 3.24 10.70 7.98
N ILE A 106 2.81 9.48 8.33
CA ILE A 106 1.46 9.23 8.83
C ILE A 106 1.27 9.93 10.17
N ASP A 107 2.20 9.73 11.10
CA ASP A 107 2.20 10.37 12.42
C ASP A 107 2.23 11.91 12.32
N ASP A 108 3.02 12.45 11.39
CA ASP A 108 3.17 13.89 11.18
C ASP A 108 1.92 14.55 10.56
N HIS A 109 1.09 13.78 9.85
CA HIS A 109 -0.02 14.31 9.06
C HIS A 109 -1.40 13.84 9.51
N SER A 110 -1.46 12.94 10.50
CA SER A 110 -2.73 12.42 11.01
C SER A 110 -2.65 12.11 12.51
N ALA A 111 -3.58 12.67 13.27
CA ALA A 111 -3.78 12.29 14.67
C ALA A 111 -4.77 11.10 14.84
N THR A 112 -5.29 10.57 13.73
CA THR A 112 -6.35 9.54 13.73
C THR A 112 -5.96 8.25 13.02
N TRP A 113 -4.91 8.32 12.21
CA TRP A 113 -4.32 7.14 11.62
C TRP A 113 -3.28 6.57 12.59
N ILE A 114 -3.15 5.26 12.63
CA ILE A 114 -2.12 4.56 13.40
C ILE A 114 -1.38 3.59 12.48
N THR A 115 -0.12 3.28 12.81
CA THR A 115 0.57 2.14 12.20
C THR A 115 0.33 0.92 13.08
N ASP A 116 -0.34 -0.10 12.55
CA ASP A 116 -0.70 -1.31 13.30
C ASP A 116 0.44 -2.33 13.32
N PHE A 117 1.15 -2.46 12.19
CA PHE A 117 2.34 -3.29 12.09
C PHE A 117 3.45 -2.66 11.25
N SER A 118 4.68 -3.06 11.56
CA SER A 118 5.91 -2.56 10.97
C SER A 118 6.96 -3.66 10.98
N TRP A 119 7.18 -4.31 9.84
CA TRP A 119 8.10 -5.43 9.73
C TRP A 119 9.25 -5.13 8.78
N SER A 120 10.47 -5.45 9.20
CA SER A 120 11.63 -5.35 8.33
C SER A 120 12.47 -6.62 8.30
N ASP A 121 13.14 -6.82 7.18
CA ASP A 121 14.17 -7.85 6.95
C ASP A 121 13.69 -9.24 7.37
N ASP A 122 14.36 -9.87 8.32
CA ASP A 122 14.04 -11.21 8.82
C ASP A 122 12.66 -11.33 9.50
N ASN A 123 11.99 -10.20 9.77
CA ASN A 123 10.62 -10.18 10.31
C ASN A 123 9.55 -9.84 9.26
N ALA A 124 9.94 -9.41 8.06
CA ALA A 124 9.02 -9.22 6.93
C ALA A 124 8.85 -10.57 6.21
N TRP A 125 7.62 -11.04 6.07
CA TRP A 125 7.34 -12.42 5.67
C TRP A 125 6.35 -12.49 4.51
N GLU A 126 6.64 -13.37 3.55
CA GLU A 126 5.76 -13.59 2.40
C GLU A 126 4.37 -14.08 2.79
N ARG A 127 4.25 -14.73 3.96
CA ARG A 127 2.98 -15.28 4.44
C ARG A 127 1.99 -14.19 4.83
N ASP A 128 2.46 -13.02 5.18
CA ASP A 128 1.61 -11.91 5.61
C ASP A 128 0.83 -11.29 4.45
N PHE A 129 1.17 -11.65 3.19
CA PHE A 129 0.44 -11.29 1.97
C PHE A 129 -0.36 -12.45 1.37
N LYS A 130 -0.27 -13.65 1.94
CA LYS A 130 -0.92 -14.86 1.40
C LYS A 130 -2.24 -15.10 2.12
N GLU A 131 -3.22 -15.62 1.38
CA GLU A 131 -4.49 -16.04 1.95
C GLU A 131 -4.32 -17.24 2.88
N SER A 132 -5.22 -17.34 3.86
CA SER A 132 -5.25 -18.45 4.82
C SER A 132 -5.30 -19.83 4.14
N ALA A 133 -5.94 -19.96 2.97
CA ALA A 133 -6.00 -21.23 2.22
C ALA A 133 -4.63 -21.63 1.63
N GLN A 134 -3.72 -20.68 1.42
CA GLN A 134 -2.33 -20.90 0.99
C GLN A 134 -1.36 -20.88 2.18
N SER A 135 -1.84 -21.21 3.38
CA SER A 135 -1.05 -21.17 4.63
C SER A 135 -0.55 -19.76 5.00
N GLY A 136 -1.16 -18.72 4.46
CA GLY A 136 -0.83 -17.34 4.79
C GLY A 136 -1.53 -16.80 6.03
N THR A 137 -1.24 -15.53 6.30
CA THR A 137 -1.63 -14.75 7.49
C THR A 137 -2.11 -13.34 7.12
N ASP A 138 -2.48 -13.11 5.87
CA ASP A 138 -3.04 -11.85 5.36
C ASP A 138 -4.08 -11.21 6.28
N LYS A 139 -5.07 -11.98 6.73
CA LYS A 139 -6.16 -11.52 7.61
C LYS A 139 -5.72 -11.14 9.02
N LEU A 140 -4.44 -11.29 9.37
CA LEU A 140 -3.86 -10.84 10.62
C LEU A 140 -2.96 -9.61 10.44
N TRP A 141 -2.61 -9.27 9.20
CA TRP A 141 -1.62 -8.24 8.88
C TRP A 141 -2.08 -7.43 7.67
N VAL A 142 -1.65 -7.81 6.46
CA VAL A 142 -1.83 -6.99 5.26
C VAL A 142 -3.29 -6.71 4.95
N ASP A 143 -4.19 -7.65 5.22
CA ASP A 143 -5.63 -7.49 5.01
C ASP A 143 -6.40 -7.05 6.27
N ASP A 144 -5.70 -6.65 7.34
CA ASP A 144 -6.29 -6.16 8.60
C ASP A 144 -6.05 -4.65 8.83
N VAL A 145 -5.68 -3.92 7.78
CA VAL A 145 -5.42 -2.46 7.79
C VAL A 145 -5.86 -1.83 6.48
N ASP A 146 -6.14 -0.52 6.47
CA ASP A 146 -6.62 0.17 5.27
C ASP A 146 -5.54 0.40 4.18
N LEU A 147 -4.28 0.57 4.60
CA LEU A 147 -3.16 0.93 3.72
C LEU A 147 -1.90 0.14 4.04
N VAL A 148 -1.31 -0.51 3.04
CA VAL A 148 -0.02 -1.21 3.21
C VAL A 148 1.02 -0.66 2.26
N LEU A 149 2.24 -0.44 2.77
CA LEU A 149 3.45 -0.28 1.96
C LEU A 149 4.31 -1.54 2.03
N PHE A 150 4.64 -2.11 0.89
CA PHE A 150 5.77 -3.03 0.74
C PHE A 150 6.90 -2.33 -0.01
N ALA A 151 8.13 -2.37 0.52
CA ALA A 151 9.33 -1.88 -0.14
C ALA A 151 10.39 -2.98 -0.31
N GLY A 152 10.74 -3.32 -1.55
CA GLY A 152 11.67 -4.41 -1.81
C GLY A 152 11.85 -4.78 -3.29
N HIS A 153 12.40 -5.97 -3.51
CA HIS A 153 12.47 -6.57 -4.83
C HIS A 153 11.11 -7.12 -5.24
N GLY A 154 10.89 -7.13 -6.54
CA GLY A 154 9.72 -7.76 -7.13
C GLY A 154 9.96 -8.15 -8.58
N ASN A 155 9.00 -8.86 -9.12
CA ASN A 155 8.85 -9.05 -10.54
C ASN A 155 7.36 -9.20 -10.88
N SER A 156 7.06 -9.54 -12.13
CA SER A 156 5.67 -9.77 -12.55
C SER A 156 4.95 -10.88 -11.78
N SER A 157 5.67 -11.79 -11.15
CA SER A 157 5.10 -12.96 -10.44
C SER A 157 4.89 -12.72 -8.95
N GLY A 158 5.44 -11.68 -8.35
CA GLY A 158 5.34 -11.46 -6.91
C GLY A 158 6.36 -10.48 -6.34
N ILE A 159 6.34 -10.33 -5.02
CA ILE A 159 7.31 -9.56 -4.21
C ILE A 159 8.20 -10.52 -3.40
N PHE A 160 9.45 -10.15 -3.18
CA PHE A 160 10.47 -11.06 -2.62
C PHE A 160 10.84 -10.72 -1.17
N PHE A 161 11.20 -11.75 -0.42
CA PHE A 161 11.58 -11.65 0.99
C PHE A 161 12.98 -12.22 1.26
N GLY A 162 13.61 -11.73 2.34
CA GLY A 162 14.98 -12.10 2.71
C GLY A 162 15.08 -13.41 3.49
N VAL A 163 13.98 -13.88 4.09
CA VAL A 163 13.90 -15.13 4.85
C VAL A 163 12.78 -16.02 4.35
N ASN A 164 13.01 -17.32 4.39
CA ASN A 164 12.06 -18.29 3.88
C ASN A 164 11.07 -18.67 4.99
N GLN A 165 9.82 -18.22 4.89
CA GLN A 165 8.70 -18.72 5.69
C GLN A 165 7.76 -19.66 4.91
N GLY A 166 8.04 -19.88 3.63
CA GLY A 166 7.43 -20.86 2.73
C GLY A 166 8.23 -21.00 1.43
N ASP A 167 8.48 -19.90 0.74
CA ASP A 167 9.11 -19.89 -0.59
C ASP A 167 9.85 -18.59 -0.98
N LEU A 168 10.04 -17.64 -0.05
CA LEU A 168 10.71 -16.34 -0.26
C LEU A 168 9.95 -15.37 -1.18
N GLN A 169 8.72 -15.68 -1.57
CA GLN A 169 7.95 -14.85 -2.50
C GLN A 169 6.47 -14.84 -2.16
N ALA A 170 5.88 -13.65 -2.03
CA ALA A 170 4.42 -13.54 -2.05
C ALA A 170 3.95 -13.45 -3.50
N HIS A 171 3.29 -14.50 -3.96
CA HIS A 171 2.78 -14.59 -5.32
C HIS A 171 1.35 -14.03 -5.43
N TRP A 172 1.06 -13.37 -6.55
CA TRP A 172 -0.29 -12.86 -6.83
C TRP A 172 -1.36 -13.96 -6.81
N ASN A 173 -1.01 -15.21 -7.14
CA ASN A 173 -1.97 -16.33 -7.17
C ASN A 173 -2.14 -17.00 -5.79
N GLU A 174 -1.56 -16.41 -4.76
CA GLU A 174 -1.70 -16.82 -3.37
C GLU A 174 -2.27 -15.69 -2.51
N SER A 175 -2.60 -14.55 -3.12
CA SER A 175 -3.12 -13.36 -2.45
C SER A 175 -4.56 -13.12 -2.88
N THR A 176 -5.43 -12.99 -1.90
CA THR A 176 -6.79 -12.48 -2.04
C THR A 176 -6.91 -11.36 -1.04
N LEU A 177 -7.11 -10.12 -1.51
CA LEU A 177 -6.92 -8.92 -0.70
C LEU A 177 -8.15 -8.01 -0.77
N GLY A 178 -8.38 -7.31 0.34
CA GLY A 178 -9.57 -6.52 0.60
C GLY A 178 -10.77 -7.37 1.02
N ASP A 179 -10.62 -8.69 1.19
CA ASP A 179 -11.72 -9.56 1.63
C ASP A 179 -11.91 -9.54 3.16
N LYS A 180 -11.13 -8.68 3.84
CA LYS A 180 -11.32 -8.24 5.22
C LYS A 180 -11.34 -6.71 5.36
N ASP A 181 -10.23 -6.00 5.14
CA ASP A 181 -10.16 -4.53 5.42
C ASP A 181 -9.17 -3.72 4.54
N LEU A 182 -8.37 -4.34 3.67
CA LEU A 182 -7.38 -3.58 2.89
C LEU A 182 -7.97 -2.89 1.66
N GLU A 183 -7.93 -1.56 1.61
CA GLU A 183 -8.29 -0.80 0.40
C GLU A 183 -7.10 -0.42 -0.47
N TRP A 184 -5.93 -0.11 0.09
CA TRP A 184 -4.80 0.42 -0.68
C TRP A 184 -3.49 -0.32 -0.42
N LEU A 185 -2.97 -0.96 -1.46
CA LEU A 185 -1.67 -1.61 -1.43
C LEU A 185 -0.65 -0.86 -2.27
N ILE A 186 0.46 -0.45 -1.68
CA ILE A 186 1.65 0.05 -2.38
C ILE A 186 2.67 -1.06 -2.45
N LEU A 187 2.99 -1.49 -3.66
CA LEU A 187 4.08 -2.42 -3.96
C LEU A 187 5.22 -1.64 -4.63
N ASP A 188 6.13 -1.14 -3.80
CA ASP A 188 7.32 -0.45 -4.25
C ASP A 188 8.42 -1.44 -4.63
N ALA A 189 8.17 -2.10 -5.74
CA ALA A 189 8.96 -3.21 -6.22
C ALA A 189 8.93 -3.28 -7.75
N CYS A 190 10.00 -3.82 -8.33
CA CYS A 190 10.15 -3.90 -9.77
C CYS A 190 9.03 -4.72 -10.43
N GLN A 191 8.43 -4.19 -11.49
CA GLN A 191 7.58 -4.94 -12.45
C GLN A 191 6.36 -5.68 -11.88
N VAL A 192 5.96 -5.43 -10.64
CA VAL A 192 4.74 -6.02 -10.04
C VAL A 192 3.51 -5.73 -10.91
N LEU A 193 3.43 -4.52 -11.48
CA LEU A 193 2.36 -4.10 -12.38
C LEU A 193 2.80 -4.08 -13.85
N LYS A 194 3.69 -4.99 -14.28
CA LYS A 194 4.20 -5.04 -15.65
C LYS A 194 3.09 -4.97 -16.70
N ASN A 195 3.18 -3.99 -17.60
CA ASN A 195 2.19 -3.79 -18.66
C ASN A 195 2.34 -4.80 -19.81
N ASP A 196 1.76 -5.98 -19.66
CA ASP A 196 1.61 -6.97 -20.72
C ASP A 196 0.19 -7.54 -20.73
N ALA A 197 -0.09 -8.47 -21.65
CA ALA A 197 -1.42 -9.07 -21.80
C ALA A 197 -1.88 -9.86 -20.55
N SER A 198 -0.94 -10.32 -19.72
CA SER A 198 -1.24 -11.12 -18.53
C SER A 198 -1.45 -10.31 -17.27
N LYS A 199 -1.28 -8.98 -17.29
CA LYS A 199 -1.44 -8.11 -16.11
C LYS A 199 -2.76 -8.35 -15.36
N TRP A 200 -3.85 -8.55 -16.08
CA TRP A 200 -5.19 -8.80 -15.52
C TRP A 200 -5.32 -10.15 -14.81
N ASN A 201 -4.52 -11.13 -15.22
CA ASN A 201 -4.51 -12.48 -14.64
C ASN A 201 -3.41 -12.63 -13.58
N ARG A 202 -2.70 -11.55 -13.23
CA ARG A 202 -1.70 -11.55 -12.17
C ARG A 202 -2.27 -10.82 -10.96
N TRP A 203 -1.77 -9.62 -10.67
CA TRP A 203 -2.25 -8.71 -9.64
C TRP A 203 -3.62 -8.07 -9.97
N GLY A 204 -4.44 -8.69 -10.82
CA GLY A 204 -5.75 -8.20 -11.22
C GLY A 204 -6.87 -9.04 -10.61
N TRP A 205 -7.65 -9.69 -11.47
CA TRP A 205 -8.85 -10.42 -11.05
C TRP A 205 -8.65 -11.41 -9.89
N PRO A 206 -7.53 -12.15 -9.78
CA PRO A 206 -7.34 -13.08 -8.67
C PRO A 206 -7.19 -12.43 -7.29
N VAL A 207 -6.83 -11.14 -7.24
CA VAL A 207 -6.39 -10.47 -6.01
C VAL A 207 -7.44 -9.54 -5.43
N PHE A 208 -8.27 -8.92 -6.28
CA PHE A 208 -9.20 -7.85 -5.87
C PHE A 208 -10.54 -8.42 -5.36
N GLU A 209 -10.72 -8.52 -4.04
CA GLU A 209 -11.97 -8.96 -3.37
C GLU A 209 -12.44 -7.92 -2.34
N GLY A 210 -12.37 -6.63 -2.70
CA GLY A 210 -12.61 -5.48 -1.81
C GLY A 210 -11.49 -4.44 -1.87
N LEU A 211 -10.34 -4.80 -2.44
CA LEU A 211 -9.21 -3.88 -2.64
C LEU A 211 -9.57 -2.74 -3.61
N HIS A 212 -9.14 -1.52 -3.32
CA HIS A 212 -9.37 -0.36 -4.21
C HIS A 212 -8.23 -0.17 -5.20
N TYR A 213 -6.98 -0.19 -4.72
CA TYR A 213 -5.79 0.01 -5.55
C TYR A 213 -4.66 -0.96 -5.21
N ILE A 214 -3.95 -1.34 -6.27
CA ILE A 214 -2.53 -1.70 -6.19
C ILE A 214 -1.75 -0.60 -6.89
N LEU A 215 -0.83 0.03 -6.17
CA LEU A 215 0.07 1.08 -6.63
C LEU A 215 1.46 0.45 -6.80
N GLY A 216 2.16 0.69 -7.91
CA GLY A 216 3.48 0.09 -8.12
C GLY A 216 4.12 0.47 -9.45
N TYR A 217 4.90 -0.45 -10.02
CA TYR A 217 5.71 -0.20 -11.22
C TYR A 217 5.46 -1.21 -12.35
N SER A 218 5.42 -0.69 -13.58
CA SER A 218 5.38 -1.50 -14.80
C SER A 218 6.79 -1.91 -15.27
N THR A 219 7.83 -1.20 -14.85
CA THR A 219 9.23 -1.45 -15.20
C THR A 219 10.03 -1.74 -13.95
N ASN A 220 11.36 -1.86 -14.09
CA ASN A 220 12.24 -1.78 -12.94
C ASN A 220 12.11 -0.37 -12.31
N THR A 221 12.32 -0.31 -11.00
CA THR A 221 12.39 0.92 -10.21
C THR A 221 13.73 0.97 -9.49
N PHE A 222 14.12 2.15 -8.98
CA PHE A 222 15.34 2.30 -8.21
C PHE A 222 15.07 2.24 -6.70
N ASP A 223 16.10 1.84 -5.97
CA ASP A 223 16.15 1.91 -4.52
C ASP A 223 16.14 3.39 -4.06
N LYS A 224 15.01 3.85 -3.54
CA LYS A 224 14.76 5.22 -3.06
C LYS A 224 14.22 5.18 -1.65
N ASP A 225 14.36 6.28 -0.92
CA ASP A 225 14.02 6.37 0.50
C ASP A 225 12.92 7.41 0.78
N SER A 226 12.30 8.02 -0.24
CA SER A 226 11.40 9.17 -0.05
C SER A 226 9.99 8.96 -0.60
N ARG A 227 9.74 7.87 -1.33
CA ARG A 227 8.53 7.75 -2.16
C ARG A 227 7.29 7.47 -1.30
N GLY A 228 7.39 6.61 -0.29
CA GLY A 228 6.37 6.43 0.75
C GLY A 228 6.06 7.73 1.52
N GLU A 229 7.08 8.48 1.93
CA GLU A 229 6.93 9.79 2.59
C GLU A 229 6.17 10.79 1.71
N ASP A 230 6.60 10.93 0.45
CA ASP A 230 5.97 11.82 -0.51
C ASP A 230 4.51 11.40 -0.76
N PHE A 231 4.22 10.10 -0.90
CA PHE A 231 2.85 9.61 -1.07
C PHE A 231 1.96 10.06 0.09
N ILE A 232 2.36 9.79 1.35
CA ILE A 232 1.58 10.16 2.53
C ILE A 232 1.42 11.66 2.64
N LYS A 233 2.48 12.43 2.39
CA LYS A 233 2.41 13.90 2.37
C LYS A 233 1.37 14.41 1.39
N TYR A 234 1.36 13.91 0.15
CA TYR A 234 0.36 14.35 -0.83
C TYR A 234 -1.05 13.87 -0.49
N ALA A 235 -1.21 12.64 -0.04
CA ALA A 235 -2.51 12.08 0.30
C ALA A 235 -3.12 12.76 1.54
N MET A 236 -2.34 12.94 2.61
CA MET A 236 -2.83 13.42 3.91
C MET A 236 -2.65 14.92 4.13
N GLN A 237 -1.45 15.47 3.93
CA GLN A 237 -1.21 16.90 4.17
C GLN A 237 -1.94 17.78 3.17
N TYR A 238 -1.95 17.37 1.90
CA TYR A 238 -2.59 18.13 0.83
C TYR A 238 -3.97 17.62 0.43
N GLY A 239 -4.43 16.50 1.01
CA GLY A 239 -5.75 15.94 0.73
C GLY A 239 -5.91 15.57 -0.75
N TRP A 240 -4.87 15.01 -1.38
CA TRP A 240 -4.97 14.57 -2.77
C TRP A 240 -5.58 13.18 -2.86
N ARG A 241 -6.25 12.91 -3.98
CA ARG A 241 -6.70 11.56 -4.31
C ARG A 241 -5.51 10.59 -4.31
N VAL A 242 -5.75 9.35 -3.88
CA VAL A 242 -4.74 8.28 -3.77
C VAL A 242 -3.93 8.15 -5.06
N LYS A 243 -4.62 8.05 -6.22
CA LYS A 243 -3.96 7.98 -7.53
C LYS A 243 -3.04 9.17 -7.81
N SER A 244 -3.45 10.38 -7.43
CA SER A 244 -2.73 11.63 -7.70
C SER A 244 -1.53 11.77 -6.78
N ALA A 245 -1.65 11.34 -5.52
CA ALA A 245 -0.55 11.27 -4.57
C ALA A 245 0.53 10.30 -5.05
N TRP A 246 0.15 9.09 -5.49
CA TRP A 246 1.10 8.09 -6.00
C TRP A 246 1.81 8.54 -7.28
N ILE A 247 1.06 9.07 -8.24
CA ILE A 247 1.62 9.70 -9.43
C ILE A 247 2.67 10.75 -9.06
N LYS A 248 2.38 11.60 -8.07
CA LYS A 248 3.29 12.67 -7.68
C LYS A 248 4.55 12.13 -6.99
N ALA A 249 4.40 11.18 -6.08
CA ALA A 249 5.50 10.54 -5.37
C ALA A 249 6.48 9.86 -6.34
N THR A 250 5.96 9.15 -7.34
CA THR A 250 6.79 8.46 -8.34
C THR A 250 7.53 9.44 -9.27
N ILE A 251 6.90 10.55 -9.67
CA ILE A 251 7.56 11.61 -10.47
C ILE A 251 8.66 12.34 -9.68
N LEU A 252 8.50 12.49 -8.35
CA LEU A 252 9.51 13.16 -7.52
C LEU A 252 10.73 12.27 -7.24
N SER A 253 10.49 10.98 -7.06
CA SER A 253 11.51 10.02 -6.64
C SER A 253 12.26 9.40 -7.81
N GLU A 254 11.65 9.31 -9.00
CA GLU A 254 12.20 8.57 -10.14
C GLU A 254 12.38 9.37 -11.43
N SER A 255 13.26 8.84 -12.29
CA SER A 255 13.44 9.28 -13.68
C SER A 255 13.78 8.06 -14.53
N GLY A 256 13.24 7.99 -15.75
CA GLY A 256 13.42 6.88 -16.68
C GLY A 256 12.69 5.58 -16.30
N THR A 257 11.70 5.65 -15.41
CA THR A 257 10.88 4.49 -15.01
C THR A 257 9.42 4.67 -15.44
N THR A 258 8.68 3.58 -15.48
CA THR A 258 7.23 3.59 -15.71
C THR A 258 6.52 3.12 -14.45
N ALA A 259 5.93 4.05 -13.71
CA ALA A 259 5.03 3.77 -12.60
C ALA A 259 3.64 3.40 -13.12
N ALA A 260 2.85 2.74 -12.27
CA ALA A 260 1.52 2.28 -12.60
C ALA A 260 0.61 2.19 -11.37
N TYR A 261 -0.68 2.07 -11.64
CA TYR A 261 -1.63 1.51 -10.69
C TYR A 261 -2.62 0.57 -11.41
N MET A 262 -3.13 -0.40 -10.67
CA MET A 262 -4.36 -1.12 -10.96
C MET A 262 -5.43 -0.72 -9.95
N ARG A 263 -6.68 -0.65 -10.39
CA ARG A 263 -7.81 -0.16 -9.59
C ARG A 263 -9.07 -0.94 -9.90
N ALA A 264 -9.89 -1.23 -8.89
CA ALA A 264 -11.17 -1.89 -9.06
C ALA A 264 -12.36 -0.95 -8.87
N ASP A 265 -13.45 -1.19 -9.62
CA ASP A 265 -14.78 -0.65 -9.35
C ASP A 265 -15.83 -1.76 -9.44
N SER A 266 -17.00 -1.45 -8.88
CA SER A 266 -18.26 -2.14 -9.07
C SER A 266 -19.35 -1.12 -9.44
N ALA A 267 -20.56 -1.60 -9.73
CA ALA A 267 -21.73 -0.74 -9.94
C ALA A 267 -22.06 0.22 -8.77
N THR A 268 -21.54 -0.05 -7.56
CA THR A 268 -21.81 0.73 -6.35
C THR A 268 -20.60 1.51 -5.83
N SER A 269 -19.41 1.30 -6.39
CA SER A 269 -18.19 1.98 -5.96
C SER A 269 -17.70 2.99 -7.00
N ASN A 270 -16.86 3.93 -6.54
CA ASN A 270 -16.18 4.92 -7.36
C ASN A 270 -14.78 5.18 -6.80
N THR A 271 -13.91 4.18 -6.86
CA THR A 271 -12.57 4.27 -6.27
C THR A 271 -11.68 5.28 -7.01
N TYR A 272 -12.10 5.78 -8.18
CA TYR A 272 -11.38 6.80 -8.94
C TYR A 272 -11.25 8.11 -8.14
N GLU A 273 -12.23 8.40 -7.31
CA GLU A 273 -12.29 9.63 -6.50
C GLU A 273 -11.71 9.45 -5.09
N ASP A 274 -11.12 8.29 -4.79
CA ASP A 274 -10.61 7.96 -3.46
C ASP A 274 -9.55 8.91 -2.97
N HIS A 275 -9.73 9.31 -1.72
CA HIS A 275 -8.73 9.82 -0.81
C HIS A 275 -8.55 8.78 0.30
N LEU A 276 -7.44 8.87 1.03
CA LEU A 276 -7.31 8.13 2.28
C LEU A 276 -8.42 8.57 3.25
N TRP A 277 -8.89 7.64 4.08
CA TRP A 277 -9.95 7.89 5.05
C TRP A 277 -9.73 9.17 5.87
N GLY A 278 -10.71 10.06 5.81
CA GLY A 278 -10.69 11.35 6.53
C GLY A 278 -10.04 12.52 5.77
N PHE A 279 -9.51 12.29 4.58
CA PHE A 279 -8.85 13.32 3.76
C PHE A 279 -9.63 13.69 2.49
N GLY A 280 -10.82 13.11 2.29
CA GLY A 280 -11.72 13.44 1.19
C GLY A 280 -12.83 12.42 1.04
N PHE A 281 -13.37 12.30 -0.18
CA PHE A 281 -14.27 11.21 -0.53
C PHE A 281 -13.48 9.90 -0.57
N THR A 282 -14.05 8.85 0.02
CA THR A 282 -13.57 7.48 -0.08
C THR A 282 -14.75 6.62 -0.51
N SER A 283 -14.54 5.81 -1.53
CA SER A 283 -15.54 4.88 -2.04
C SER A 283 -15.89 3.82 -1.01
N SER A 284 -17.06 3.19 -1.16
CA SER A 284 -17.28 1.88 -0.56
C SER A 284 -16.47 0.81 -1.29
N ASP A 285 -16.22 -0.29 -0.60
CA ASP A 285 -15.44 -1.41 -1.08
C ASP A 285 -16.09 -2.07 -2.31
N PRO A 286 -15.31 -2.37 -3.35
CA PRO A 286 -15.74 -3.17 -4.46
C PRO A 286 -15.64 -4.67 -4.11
N ASP A 287 -16.40 -5.17 -3.12
CA ASP A 287 -16.38 -6.58 -2.66
C ASP A 287 -16.52 -7.61 -3.79
N ASN A 288 -17.17 -7.22 -4.89
CA ASN A 288 -17.32 -8.03 -6.09
C ASN A 288 -17.06 -7.10 -7.29
N PRO A 289 -15.80 -6.81 -7.61
CA PRO A 289 -15.50 -5.84 -8.65
C PRO A 289 -15.96 -6.38 -10.00
N ASP A 290 -16.63 -5.54 -10.79
CA ASP A 290 -17.06 -5.89 -12.15
C ASP A 290 -16.16 -5.27 -13.22
N THR A 291 -15.26 -4.38 -12.80
CA THR A 291 -14.37 -3.63 -13.67
C THR A 291 -13.01 -3.43 -13.01
N LEU A 292 -11.94 -3.75 -13.75
CA LEU A 292 -10.60 -3.29 -13.42
C LEU A 292 -10.10 -2.22 -14.40
N TYR A 293 -9.31 -1.30 -13.87
CA TYR A 293 -8.64 -0.24 -14.59
C TYR A 293 -7.14 -0.34 -14.38
N TYR A 294 -6.37 -0.04 -15.42
CA TYR A 294 -4.93 0.04 -15.37
C TYR A 294 -4.46 1.35 -16.00
N LEU A 295 -3.59 2.07 -15.29
CA LEU A 295 -2.89 3.24 -15.81
C LEU A 295 -1.39 3.09 -15.54
N SER A 296 -0.58 3.46 -16.52
CA SER A 296 0.87 3.64 -16.33
C SER A 296 1.35 4.95 -16.93
N TRP A 297 2.38 5.54 -16.35
CA TRP A 297 2.98 6.80 -16.79
C TRP A 297 4.51 6.76 -16.68
N SER A 298 5.18 7.52 -17.54
CA SER A 298 6.61 7.81 -17.40
C SER A 298 6.82 8.72 -16.19
N THR A 299 7.92 8.51 -15.45
CA THR A 299 8.32 9.40 -14.34
C THR A 299 9.16 10.59 -14.80
N ASP A 300 9.40 10.73 -16.12
CA ASP A 300 10.07 11.88 -16.76
C ASP A 300 9.12 13.04 -17.14
#